data_AF-A0A925B408-F1
#
_entry.id   AF-A0A925B408-F1
#
_cell.length_a   1.000
_cell.length_b   1.000
_cell.length_c   1.000
_cell.angle_alpha   90.00
_cell.angle_beta   90.00
_cell.angle_gamma   90.00
#
_symmetry.space_group_name_H-M   'P 1'
#
loop_
_entity.id
_entity.type
_entity.pdbx_description
1 polymer ?
#
loop_
_entity_poly.entity_id
_entity_poly.type
_entity_poly.pdbx_seq_one_letter_code
_entity_poly.pdbx_strand_id
1 'polypeptide(L)'
;AQARPGWVPEPVDTPIDRTTPPDRWANAATFGALGDGVTDATAALRRLFASGAAVVVLPTGTYVVSDAIEVPRSVRRIVGMNSTLRPASQRAPGFARTGGMVRVLTGGPPLEIGRLTFDNTNGGLQVAIEAAGARDVAIRDVVSAGATLLDRKAGGGRVFIEDVCCGRITLAGPRPVFARQLDTEGAGIRILNDGAPLWILGLKTEGVGTIVDNRGGARTDIFGGLLYVVRETDGSVPAFRNDASFLSASFVEEVLRAGRHYRVYVQQDGGDVPAAAFPARGMGRMVGTLLAEPSAVGGSQPDR
;
A
#
# COMPACT_ATOMS: atom_id res chain seq x y z
N ALA A 1 -25.01 -6.68 -22.11
CA ALA A 1 -23.98 -6.44 -21.08
C ALA A 1 -23.55 -4.99 -21.21
N GLN A 2 -23.61 -4.19 -20.14
CA GLN A 2 -23.03 -2.84 -20.17
C GLN A 2 -21.51 -2.96 -20.39
N ALA A 3 -20.95 -2.13 -21.27
CA ALA A 3 -19.52 -2.07 -21.49
C ALA A 3 -18.81 -1.73 -20.18
N ARG A 4 -17.69 -2.40 -19.89
CA ARG A 4 -16.83 -2.03 -18.75
C ARG A 4 -16.47 -0.55 -18.87
N PRO A 5 -16.63 0.26 -17.80
CA PRO A 5 -16.19 1.64 -17.84
C PRO A 5 -14.70 1.72 -18.18
N GLY A 6 -14.30 2.56 -19.15
CA GLY A 6 -12.92 2.62 -19.66
C GLY A 6 -11.84 3.07 -18.66
N TRP A 7 -12.25 3.36 -17.42
CA TRP A 7 -11.34 3.67 -16.32
C TRP A 7 -10.97 2.45 -15.47
N VAL A 8 -11.76 1.37 -15.54
CA VAL A 8 -11.46 0.12 -14.84
C VAL A 8 -10.17 -0.41 -15.45
N PRO A 9 -9.07 -0.50 -14.69
CA PRO A 9 -7.83 -0.96 -15.26
C PRO A 9 -7.98 -2.43 -15.64
N GLU A 10 -7.55 -2.79 -16.85
CA GLU A 10 -7.52 -4.19 -17.25
C GLU A 10 -6.65 -4.98 -16.27
N PRO A 11 -7.09 -6.16 -15.81
CA PRO A 11 -6.24 -7.04 -15.02
C PRO A 11 -5.00 -7.36 -15.83
N VAL A 12 -3.84 -6.86 -15.37
CA VAL A 12 -2.55 -7.18 -15.98
C VAL A 12 -1.74 -8.03 -15.02
N ASP A 13 -0.96 -8.93 -15.60
CA ASP A 13 0.01 -9.73 -14.86
C ASP A 13 1.08 -8.83 -14.26
N THR A 14 1.53 -9.20 -13.07
CA THR A 14 2.60 -8.50 -12.37
C THR A 14 3.90 -8.68 -13.17
N PRO A 15 4.56 -7.59 -13.61
CA PRO A 15 5.67 -7.66 -14.55
C PRO A 15 6.96 -8.10 -13.84
N ILE A 16 7.13 -9.41 -13.66
CA ILE A 16 8.25 -10.01 -12.94
C ILE A 16 9.16 -10.78 -13.90
N ASP A 17 10.46 -10.46 -13.87
CA ASP A 17 11.49 -11.23 -14.56
C ASP A 17 12.11 -12.27 -13.61
N ARG A 18 11.85 -13.56 -13.88
CA ARG A 18 12.43 -14.71 -13.16
C ARG A 18 13.61 -15.37 -13.89
N THR A 19 14.06 -14.79 -15.00
CA THR A 19 15.06 -15.41 -15.91
C THR A 19 16.48 -14.88 -15.72
N THR A 20 16.69 -13.96 -14.78
CA THR A 20 18.01 -13.34 -14.55
C THR A 20 19.04 -14.37 -14.05
N PRO A 21 20.17 -14.58 -14.75
CA PRO A 21 21.15 -15.61 -14.41
C PRO A 21 21.92 -15.29 -13.10
N PRO A 22 22.43 -16.30 -12.37
CA PRO A 22 23.05 -16.12 -11.04
C PRO A 22 24.26 -15.18 -10.97
N ASP A 23 25.01 -15.04 -12.05
CA ASP A 23 26.15 -14.12 -12.17
C ASP A 23 25.74 -12.63 -12.15
N ARG A 24 24.45 -12.34 -12.31
CA ARG A 24 23.85 -11.01 -12.17
C ARG A 24 23.27 -10.75 -10.78
N TRP A 25 23.52 -11.65 -9.81
CA TRP A 25 23.03 -11.56 -8.45
C TRP A 25 24.15 -11.09 -7.51
N ALA A 26 23.79 -10.27 -6.52
CA ALA A 26 24.70 -9.82 -5.48
C ALA A 26 24.11 -10.10 -4.10
N ASN A 27 24.92 -10.62 -3.18
CA ASN A 27 24.49 -10.96 -1.82
C ASN A 27 24.99 -9.92 -0.82
N ALA A 28 24.10 -9.44 0.07
CA ALA A 28 24.40 -8.44 1.08
C ALA A 28 25.60 -8.81 1.99
N ALA A 29 25.80 -10.10 2.30
CA ALA A 29 26.92 -10.57 3.10
C ALA A 29 28.28 -10.29 2.43
N THR A 30 28.37 -10.40 1.10
CA THR A 30 29.60 -10.10 0.34
C THR A 30 30.00 -8.63 0.42
N PHE A 31 29.05 -7.73 0.71
CA PHE A 31 29.30 -6.29 0.86
C PHE A 31 29.50 -5.86 2.32
N GLY A 32 29.49 -6.82 3.26
CA GLY A 32 29.65 -6.59 4.69
C GLY A 32 28.38 -6.06 5.37
N ALA A 33 27.20 -6.24 4.78
CA ALA A 33 25.95 -5.87 5.42
C ALA A 33 25.61 -6.93 6.48
N LEU A 34 25.66 -6.52 7.75
CA LEU A 34 25.32 -7.40 8.87
C LEU A 34 23.82 -7.30 9.17
N GLY A 35 23.15 -8.45 9.20
CA GLY A 35 21.75 -8.58 9.59
C GLY A 35 21.60 -8.91 11.09
N ASP A 36 22.42 -8.32 11.95
CA ASP A 36 22.51 -8.63 13.39
C ASP A 36 21.54 -7.81 14.27
N GLY A 37 20.78 -6.89 13.67
CA GLY A 37 19.83 -6.02 14.35
C GLY A 37 20.44 -4.86 15.13
N VAL A 38 21.77 -4.69 15.07
CA VAL A 38 22.50 -3.67 15.85
C VAL A 38 23.40 -2.83 14.96
N THR A 39 24.20 -3.46 14.11
CA THR A 39 25.15 -2.79 13.24
C THR A 39 24.42 -2.02 12.15
N ASP A 40 24.81 -0.76 11.95
CA ASP A 40 24.30 0.05 10.85
C ASP A 40 24.80 -0.49 9.49
N ALA A 41 23.89 -1.13 8.76
CA ALA A 41 24.16 -1.74 7.47
C ALA A 41 24.09 -0.75 6.29
N THR A 42 23.78 0.52 6.54
CA THR A 42 23.48 1.52 5.49
C THR A 42 24.58 1.60 4.43
N ALA A 43 25.84 1.75 4.84
CA ALA A 43 26.95 1.90 3.90
C ALA A 43 27.18 0.62 3.08
N ALA A 44 27.03 -0.56 3.70
CA ALA A 44 27.18 -1.84 3.03
C ALA A 44 26.04 -2.11 2.03
N LEU A 45 24.79 -1.81 2.41
CA LEU A 45 23.63 -1.90 1.52
C LEU A 45 23.74 -0.92 0.35
N ARG A 46 24.23 0.30 0.56
CA ARG A 46 24.50 1.25 -0.54
C ARG A 46 25.52 0.70 -1.55
N ARG A 47 26.60 0.08 -1.07
CA ARG A 47 27.57 -0.59 -1.97
C ARG A 47 26.94 -1.77 -2.72
N LEU A 48 26.13 -2.59 -2.05
CA LEU A 48 25.41 -3.70 -2.66
C LEU A 48 24.54 -3.21 -3.83
N PHE A 49 23.71 -2.19 -3.59
CA PHE A 49 22.81 -1.65 -4.60
C PHE A 49 23.58 -0.97 -5.75
N ALA A 50 24.71 -0.34 -5.46
CA ALA A 50 25.59 0.27 -6.46
C ALA A 50 26.45 -0.74 -7.26
N SER A 51 26.40 -2.04 -6.96
CA SER A 51 27.24 -3.07 -7.59
C SER A 51 26.98 -3.29 -9.10
N GLY A 52 25.87 -2.77 -9.63
CA GLY A 52 25.42 -3.04 -11.00
C GLY A 52 24.70 -4.38 -11.19
N ALA A 53 24.51 -5.15 -10.12
CA ALA A 53 23.70 -6.37 -10.12
C ALA A 53 22.23 -6.09 -10.49
N ALA A 54 21.59 -7.08 -11.10
CA ALA A 54 20.17 -7.05 -11.42
C ALA A 54 19.30 -7.60 -10.29
N VAL A 55 19.84 -8.53 -9.50
CA VAL A 55 19.18 -9.08 -8.32
C VAL A 55 20.05 -8.80 -7.10
N VAL A 56 19.47 -8.22 -6.05
CA VAL A 56 20.12 -8.10 -4.74
C VAL A 56 19.43 -9.02 -3.76
N VAL A 57 20.23 -9.77 -3.00
CA VAL A 57 19.75 -10.74 -2.01
C VAL A 57 20.13 -10.25 -0.63
N LEU A 58 19.15 -10.15 0.26
CA LEU A 58 19.33 -9.91 1.69
C LEU A 58 19.02 -11.22 2.40
N PRO A 59 20.02 -11.99 2.85
CA PRO A 59 19.78 -13.17 3.68
C PRO A 59 18.97 -12.83 4.94
N THR A 60 18.34 -13.84 5.54
CA THR A 60 17.58 -13.68 6.78
C THR A 60 18.42 -12.99 7.87
N GLY A 61 17.83 -11.99 8.52
CA GLY A 61 18.50 -11.15 9.52
C GLY A 61 17.74 -9.83 9.70
N THR A 62 18.17 -9.00 10.65
CA THR A 62 17.66 -7.62 10.81
C THR A 62 18.74 -6.62 10.41
N TYR A 63 18.52 -5.89 9.33
CA TYR A 63 19.41 -4.85 8.84
C TYR A 63 18.96 -3.49 9.36
N VAL A 64 19.78 -2.88 10.21
CA VAL A 64 19.54 -1.53 10.71
C VAL A 64 20.04 -0.50 9.70
N VAL A 65 19.24 0.52 9.39
CA VAL A 65 19.60 1.60 8.46
C VAL A 65 19.46 2.98 9.10
N SER A 66 20.53 3.77 9.12
CA SER A 66 20.51 5.16 9.59
C SER A 66 20.17 6.17 8.50
N ASP A 67 20.11 5.74 7.23
CA ASP A 67 19.73 6.56 6.08
C ASP A 67 19.08 5.71 4.97
N ALA A 68 18.47 6.38 3.99
CA ALA A 68 17.75 5.73 2.90
C ALA A 68 18.66 4.94 1.94
N ILE A 69 18.10 3.86 1.39
CA ILE A 69 18.68 3.06 0.32
C ILE A 69 17.96 3.37 -0.98
N GLU A 70 18.66 4.02 -1.91
CA GLU A 70 18.12 4.30 -3.24
C GLU A 70 18.29 3.08 -4.14
N VAL A 71 17.25 2.78 -4.92
CA VAL A 71 17.24 1.63 -5.85
C VAL A 71 17.64 2.09 -7.25
N PRO A 72 18.83 1.73 -7.75
CA PRO A 72 19.23 2.10 -9.09
C PRO A 72 18.48 1.27 -10.15
N ARG A 73 18.54 1.78 -11.38
CA ARG A 73 17.90 1.18 -12.57
C ARG A 73 18.37 -0.23 -12.87
N SER A 74 19.61 -0.55 -12.48
CA SER A 74 20.23 -1.86 -12.67
C SER A 74 19.52 -2.94 -11.86
N VAL A 75 19.15 -2.65 -10.61
CA VAL A 75 18.47 -3.58 -9.70
C VAL A 75 17.02 -3.71 -10.13
N ARG A 76 16.62 -4.90 -10.57
CA ARG A 76 15.26 -5.27 -10.99
C ARG A 76 14.55 -6.13 -9.94
N ARG A 77 15.29 -6.68 -8.99
CA ARG A 77 14.73 -7.55 -7.94
C ARG A 77 15.49 -7.42 -6.62
N ILE A 78 14.75 -7.23 -5.54
CA ILE A 78 15.22 -7.34 -4.16
C ILE A 78 14.60 -8.62 -3.58
N VAL A 79 15.45 -9.59 -3.25
CA VAL A 79 15.06 -10.86 -2.63
C VAL A 79 15.41 -10.81 -1.15
N GLY A 80 14.42 -10.60 -0.30
CA GLY A 80 14.64 -10.34 1.12
C GLY A 80 14.83 -11.56 2.01
N MET A 81 14.56 -12.79 1.54
CA MET A 81 14.67 -14.02 2.34
C MET A 81 14.07 -13.94 3.77
N ASN A 82 12.93 -13.26 3.92
CA ASN A 82 12.25 -12.98 5.19
C ASN A 82 13.11 -12.19 6.19
N SER A 83 14.03 -11.37 5.69
CA SER A 83 14.82 -10.43 6.49
C SER A 83 14.01 -9.19 6.84
N THR A 84 14.48 -8.46 7.85
CA THR A 84 13.87 -7.24 8.36
C THR A 84 14.75 -6.03 8.03
N LEU A 85 14.16 -4.96 7.50
CA LEU A 85 14.76 -3.63 7.44
C LEU A 85 14.17 -2.76 8.54
N ARG A 86 15.02 -2.16 9.37
CA ARG A 86 14.61 -1.33 10.51
C ARG A 86 15.40 -0.02 10.53
N PRO A 87 14.78 1.14 10.74
CA PRO A 87 15.54 2.37 10.87
C PRO A 87 16.31 2.38 12.20
N ALA A 88 17.51 2.96 12.19
CA ALA A 88 18.30 3.20 13.38
C ALA A 88 17.61 4.21 14.32
N SER A 89 17.92 4.12 15.61
CA SER A 89 17.53 5.14 16.60
C SER A 89 18.22 6.48 16.33
N GLN A 90 19.53 6.43 16.03
CA GLN A 90 20.31 7.57 15.56
C GLN A 90 20.31 7.60 14.02
N ARG A 91 19.77 8.66 13.45
CA ARG A 91 19.56 8.78 12.00
C ARG A 91 20.44 9.88 11.42
N ALA A 92 20.79 9.74 10.15
CA ALA A 92 21.38 10.83 9.39
C ALA A 92 20.41 12.02 9.35
N PRO A 93 20.88 13.28 9.41
CA PRO A 93 20.02 14.47 9.40
C PRO A 93 19.07 14.56 8.19
N GLY A 94 19.49 14.03 7.03
CA GLY A 94 18.69 14.00 5.80
C GLY A 94 17.68 12.85 5.71
N PHE A 95 17.69 11.90 6.66
CA PHE A 95 16.79 10.76 6.63
C PHE A 95 15.42 11.09 7.24
N ALA A 96 14.65 11.87 6.48
CA ALA A 96 13.31 12.29 6.88
C ALA A 96 12.37 11.09 7.07
N ARG A 97 11.56 11.13 8.14
CA ARG A 97 10.52 10.14 8.47
C ARG A 97 9.42 10.04 7.41
N THR A 98 9.26 11.08 6.61
CA THR A 98 8.33 11.18 5.48
C THR A 98 8.90 10.66 4.18
N GLY A 99 10.21 10.33 4.13
CA GLY A 99 10.86 9.67 3.00
C GLY A 99 11.04 8.18 3.24
N GLY A 100 11.15 7.40 2.18
CA GLY A 100 11.27 5.94 2.24
C GLY A 100 12.60 5.45 2.81
N MET A 101 12.58 4.31 3.53
CA MET A 101 13.77 3.50 3.79
C MET A 101 14.36 2.97 2.48
N VAL A 102 13.50 2.53 1.57
CA VAL A 102 13.84 2.13 0.20
C VAL A 102 13.22 3.14 -0.75
N ARG A 103 14.04 3.78 -1.60
CA ARG A 103 13.59 4.87 -2.49
C ARG A 103 13.77 4.51 -3.96
N VAL A 104 12.67 4.51 -4.71
CA VAL A 104 12.62 4.31 -6.16
C VAL A 104 12.38 5.66 -6.82
N LEU A 105 13.47 6.39 -7.08
CA LEU A 105 13.42 7.79 -7.53
C LEU A 105 13.51 7.98 -9.04
N THR A 106 13.95 6.95 -9.77
CA THR A 106 14.18 7.03 -11.22
C THR A 106 13.32 6.04 -12.00
N GLY A 107 13.02 6.37 -13.26
CA GLY A 107 12.37 5.45 -14.19
C GLY A 107 13.27 4.27 -14.57
N GLY A 108 12.70 3.16 -15.05
CA GLY A 108 13.48 2.01 -15.50
C GLY A 108 12.63 0.76 -15.72
N PRO A 109 13.28 -0.39 -15.98
CA PRO A 109 12.59 -1.69 -16.02
C PRO A 109 11.85 -1.95 -14.70
N PRO A 110 10.78 -2.75 -14.69
CA PRO A 110 10.06 -3.10 -13.46
C PRO A 110 10.97 -3.56 -12.31
N LEU A 111 10.59 -3.23 -11.09
CA LEU A 111 11.27 -3.64 -9.86
C LEU A 111 10.36 -4.56 -9.04
N GLU A 112 10.82 -5.75 -8.68
CA GLU A 112 10.22 -6.56 -7.62
C GLU A 112 10.93 -6.31 -6.28
N ILE A 113 10.15 -6.03 -5.24
CA ILE A 113 10.57 -5.99 -3.83
C ILE A 113 9.80 -7.09 -3.13
N GLY A 114 10.48 -8.11 -2.60
CA GLY A 114 9.74 -9.16 -1.92
C GLY A 114 10.48 -9.92 -0.83
N ARG A 115 9.68 -10.62 -0.02
CA ARG A 115 10.13 -11.40 1.16
C ARG A 115 10.89 -10.55 2.17
N LEU A 116 10.37 -9.37 2.46
CA LEU A 116 10.94 -8.41 3.40
C LEU A 116 9.93 -8.02 4.47
N THR A 117 10.44 -7.81 5.68
CA THR A 117 9.73 -7.11 6.73
C THR A 117 10.29 -5.71 6.88
N PHE A 118 9.46 -4.68 6.89
CA PHE A 118 9.82 -3.34 7.32
C PHE A 118 9.30 -3.16 8.74
N ASP A 119 10.20 -3.00 9.71
CA ASP A 119 9.82 -2.85 11.11
C ASP A 119 10.24 -1.49 11.64
N ASN A 120 9.26 -0.72 12.11
CA ASN A 120 9.44 0.49 12.87
C ASN A 120 8.41 0.56 14.01
N THR A 121 8.07 -0.60 14.57
CA THR A 121 7.12 -0.73 15.68
C THR A 121 7.52 0.19 16.84
N ASN A 122 6.58 1.00 17.31
CA ASN A 122 6.79 2.02 18.36
C ASN A 122 7.83 3.12 18.02
N GLY A 123 8.35 3.14 16.79
CA GLY A 123 9.40 4.07 16.35
C GLY A 123 8.88 5.42 15.83
N GLY A 124 7.57 5.66 15.85
CA GLY A 124 6.92 6.84 15.27
C GLY A 124 6.76 6.75 13.75
N LEU A 125 6.61 7.88 13.06
CA LEU A 125 6.46 7.89 11.60
C LEU A 125 7.74 7.38 10.91
N GLN A 126 7.56 6.51 9.92
CA GLN A 126 8.54 6.14 8.90
C GLN A 126 7.80 5.63 7.65
N VAL A 127 8.32 5.93 6.46
CA VAL A 127 7.90 5.29 5.20
C VAL A 127 8.85 4.15 4.87
N ALA A 128 8.33 2.99 4.52
CA ALA A 128 9.11 1.84 4.09
C ALA A 128 9.56 2.02 2.64
N ILE A 129 8.61 2.09 1.70
CA ILE A 129 8.89 2.22 0.27
C ILE A 129 8.39 3.57 -0.24
N GLU A 130 9.28 4.35 -0.82
CA GLU A 130 8.94 5.57 -1.55
C GLU A 130 9.09 5.31 -3.05
N ALA A 131 8.01 5.48 -3.82
CA ALA A 131 7.99 5.29 -5.26
C ALA A 131 7.67 6.62 -5.97
N ALA A 132 8.71 7.34 -6.38
CA ALA A 132 8.60 8.66 -6.99
C ALA A 132 8.95 8.67 -8.49
N GLY A 133 9.79 7.75 -8.95
CA GLY A 133 10.18 7.63 -10.35
C GLY A 133 9.14 6.90 -11.20
N ALA A 134 9.11 7.21 -12.50
CA ALA A 134 8.26 6.55 -13.50
C ALA A 134 8.74 5.11 -13.79
N ARG A 135 8.64 4.25 -12.78
CA ARG A 135 9.10 2.87 -12.74
C ARG A 135 8.02 2.02 -12.08
N ASP A 136 7.66 0.91 -12.71
CA ASP A 136 6.70 -0.02 -12.12
C ASP A 136 7.34 -0.77 -10.94
N VAL A 137 6.59 -0.93 -9.85
CA VAL A 137 7.04 -1.59 -8.63
C VAL A 137 6.07 -2.70 -8.25
N ALA A 138 6.56 -3.92 -8.11
CA ALA A 138 5.86 -5.04 -7.52
C ALA A 138 6.33 -5.23 -6.08
N ILE A 139 5.41 -5.29 -5.12
CA ILE A 139 5.64 -5.51 -3.69
C ILE A 139 4.97 -6.83 -3.35
N ARG A 140 5.76 -7.84 -2.95
CA ARG A 140 5.26 -9.20 -2.81
C ARG A 140 5.80 -9.94 -1.60
N ASP A 141 4.93 -10.64 -0.87
CA ASP A 141 5.31 -11.37 0.34
C ASP A 141 6.01 -10.40 1.34
N VAL A 142 5.43 -9.22 1.58
CA VAL A 142 6.04 -8.14 2.39
C VAL A 142 5.20 -7.86 3.63
N VAL A 143 5.87 -7.68 4.76
CA VAL A 143 5.26 -7.21 6.00
C VAL A 143 5.77 -5.80 6.34
N SER A 144 4.90 -4.91 6.78
CA SER A 144 5.23 -3.56 7.27
C SER A 144 4.55 -3.35 8.62
N ALA A 145 5.35 -3.33 9.68
CA ALA A 145 4.94 -3.14 11.07
C ALA A 145 5.42 -1.78 11.59
N GLY A 146 4.50 -0.93 12.06
CA GLY A 146 4.86 0.40 12.59
C GLY A 146 5.40 1.40 11.56
N ALA A 147 5.31 1.11 10.27
CA ALA A 147 5.67 1.99 9.17
C ALA A 147 4.52 2.14 8.16
N THR A 148 4.49 3.28 7.46
CA THR A 148 3.74 3.40 6.20
C THR A 148 4.41 2.48 5.19
N LEU A 149 3.70 1.51 4.66
CA LEU A 149 4.23 0.53 3.70
C LEU A 149 4.72 1.24 2.44
N LEU A 150 3.87 2.10 1.86
CA LEU A 150 4.11 2.69 0.55
C LEU A 150 3.68 4.16 0.53
N ASP A 151 4.53 4.99 -0.05
CA ASP A 151 4.23 6.34 -0.51
C ASP A 151 4.57 6.44 -2.00
N ARG A 152 3.54 6.29 -2.85
CA ARG A 152 3.66 6.41 -4.31
C ARG A 152 3.30 7.83 -4.73
N LYS A 153 4.29 8.58 -5.21
CA LYS A 153 4.12 9.97 -5.66
C LYS A 153 3.41 10.05 -7.02
N ALA A 154 3.00 11.26 -7.40
CA ALA A 154 2.37 11.57 -8.68
C ALA A 154 3.16 11.05 -9.90
N GLY A 155 4.49 11.19 -9.88
CA GLY A 155 5.39 10.71 -10.92
C GLY A 155 5.71 9.21 -10.88
N GLY A 156 5.25 8.49 -9.86
CA GLY A 156 5.46 7.06 -9.69
C GLY A 156 4.84 6.23 -10.83
N GLY A 157 5.45 5.07 -11.13
CA GLY A 157 4.89 4.10 -12.08
C GLY A 157 3.69 3.34 -11.52
N ARG A 158 3.30 2.25 -12.22
CA ARG A 158 2.27 1.34 -11.72
C ARG A 158 2.78 0.60 -10.49
N VAL A 159 1.88 0.27 -9.57
CA VAL A 159 2.23 -0.54 -8.40
C VAL A 159 1.40 -1.82 -8.37
N PHE A 160 2.06 -2.93 -8.07
CA PHE A 160 1.45 -4.25 -7.88
C PHE A 160 1.73 -4.69 -6.45
N ILE A 161 0.70 -5.06 -5.70
CA ILE A 161 0.80 -5.47 -4.30
C ILE A 161 0.21 -6.88 -4.20
N GLU A 162 0.99 -7.86 -3.78
CA GLU A 162 0.58 -9.26 -3.73
C GLU A 162 1.01 -9.92 -2.41
N ASP A 163 0.05 -10.36 -1.60
CA ASP A 163 0.32 -11.00 -0.30
C ASP A 163 1.14 -10.07 0.63
N VAL A 164 0.52 -8.96 1.04
CA VAL A 164 1.19 -7.88 1.78
C VAL A 164 0.39 -7.44 2.99
N CYS A 165 1.09 -7.24 4.10
CA CYS A 165 0.59 -6.71 5.37
C CYS A 165 1.56 -5.64 5.89
N CYS A 166 1.28 -4.76 6.85
CA CYS A 166 -0.02 -4.28 7.31
C CYS A 166 -0.07 -2.74 7.25
N GLY A 167 0.97 -2.12 6.68
CA GLY A 167 1.21 -0.68 6.77
C GLY A 167 0.22 0.16 5.98
N ARG A 168 0.15 1.45 6.33
CA ARG A 168 -0.58 2.46 5.55
C ARG A 168 -0.03 2.57 4.13
N ILE A 169 -0.89 2.87 3.16
CA ILE A 169 -0.53 3.17 1.78
C ILE A 169 -0.98 4.60 1.43
N THR A 170 -0.11 5.37 0.76
CA THR A 170 -0.44 6.67 0.16
C THR A 170 -0.17 6.62 -1.33
N LEU A 171 -1.16 7.00 -2.13
CA LEU A 171 -1.15 6.97 -3.59
C LEU A 171 -1.52 8.36 -4.09
N ALA A 172 -0.75 8.90 -5.03
CA ALA A 172 -1.08 10.16 -5.68
C ALA A 172 -0.78 10.07 -7.17
N GLY A 173 -1.69 10.52 -8.05
CA GLY A 173 -1.52 10.64 -9.51
C GLY A 173 -2.08 9.46 -10.33
N PRO A 174 -2.05 9.53 -11.67
CA PRO A 174 -2.97 8.77 -12.53
C PRO A 174 -2.56 7.32 -12.82
N ARG A 175 -1.39 6.85 -12.36
CA ARG A 175 -0.94 5.49 -12.66
C ARG A 175 -1.72 4.44 -11.85
N PRO A 176 -2.16 3.33 -12.48
CA PRO A 176 -2.90 2.28 -11.79
C PRO A 176 -2.12 1.60 -10.67
N VAL A 177 -2.86 1.18 -9.64
CA VAL A 177 -2.39 0.32 -8.56
C VAL A 177 -3.28 -0.92 -8.49
N PHE A 178 -2.65 -2.09 -8.48
CA PHE A 178 -3.31 -3.38 -8.39
C PHE A 178 -2.90 -4.05 -7.08
N ALA A 179 -3.86 -4.50 -6.29
CA ALA A 179 -3.60 -5.22 -5.06
C ALA A 179 -4.35 -6.56 -5.02
N ARG A 180 -3.69 -7.60 -4.54
CA ARG A 180 -4.24 -8.94 -4.32
C ARG A 180 -3.79 -9.39 -2.93
N GLN A 181 -4.74 -9.78 -2.08
CA GLN A 181 -4.45 -10.16 -0.69
C GLN A 181 -3.70 -9.04 0.05
N LEU A 182 -4.34 -7.87 0.13
CA LEU A 182 -3.81 -6.71 0.83
C LEU A 182 -4.41 -6.63 2.24
N ASP A 183 -3.55 -6.68 3.23
CA ASP A 183 -3.88 -6.40 4.62
C ASP A 183 -3.33 -5.02 5.01
N THR A 184 -4.17 -4.15 5.56
CA THR A 184 -3.75 -2.86 6.12
C THR A 184 -4.48 -2.55 7.42
N GLU A 185 -3.73 -2.30 8.49
CA GLU A 185 -4.24 -2.30 9.86
C GLU A 185 -3.93 -1.00 10.61
N GLY A 186 -4.69 -0.75 11.67
CA GLY A 186 -4.43 0.32 12.63
C GLY A 186 -5.36 1.52 12.50
N ALA A 187 -5.08 2.56 13.28
CA ALA A 187 -5.95 3.73 13.43
C ALA A 187 -5.70 4.81 12.38
N GLY A 188 -6.73 5.60 12.05
CA GLY A 188 -6.66 6.65 11.04
C GLY A 188 -6.80 6.12 9.61
N ILE A 189 -6.37 6.90 8.61
CA ILE A 189 -6.57 6.51 7.20
C ILE A 189 -5.60 5.38 6.82
N ARG A 190 -6.09 4.27 6.25
CA ARG A 190 -5.25 3.12 5.83
C ARG A 190 -4.74 3.25 4.41
N ILE A 191 -5.60 3.63 3.48
CA ILE A 191 -5.27 3.92 2.09
C ILE A 191 -5.71 5.35 1.81
N LEU A 192 -4.76 6.23 1.52
CA LEU A 192 -5.05 7.54 0.96
C LEU A 192 -4.84 7.48 -0.54
N ASN A 193 -5.89 7.70 -1.32
CA ASN A 193 -5.85 7.67 -2.78
C ASN A 193 -6.22 9.05 -3.35
N ASP A 194 -5.23 9.70 -3.94
CA ASP A 194 -5.31 11.03 -4.53
C ASP A 194 -5.18 10.93 -6.06
N GLY A 195 -6.29 10.63 -6.74
CA GLY A 195 -6.37 10.57 -8.20
C GLY A 195 -5.84 9.31 -8.89
N ALA A 196 -5.59 8.19 -8.18
CA ALA A 196 -5.16 6.94 -8.81
C ALA A 196 -6.34 5.99 -9.10
N PRO A 197 -6.31 5.24 -10.22
CA PRO A 197 -7.07 4.01 -10.37
C PRO A 197 -6.51 2.93 -9.42
N LEU A 198 -7.34 2.43 -8.52
CA LEU A 198 -6.99 1.43 -7.52
C LEU A 198 -7.93 0.24 -7.64
N TRP A 199 -7.36 -0.94 -7.86
CA TRP A 199 -8.09 -2.19 -7.94
C TRP A 199 -7.58 -3.14 -6.86
N ILE A 200 -8.48 -3.68 -6.03
CA ILE A 200 -8.13 -4.57 -4.92
C ILE A 200 -8.96 -5.85 -4.99
N LEU A 201 -8.30 -7.01 -4.99
CA LEU A 201 -8.92 -8.33 -4.81
C LEU A 201 -8.50 -8.92 -3.47
N GLY A 202 -9.44 -9.01 -2.53
CA GLY A 202 -9.16 -9.46 -1.17
C GLY A 202 -8.46 -8.39 -0.35
N LEU A 203 -9.24 -7.47 0.21
CA LEU A 203 -8.81 -6.53 1.24
C LEU A 203 -9.02 -7.15 2.63
N LYS A 204 -8.07 -6.97 3.54
CA LYS A 204 -8.33 -7.16 4.97
C LYS A 204 -7.85 -5.93 5.72
N THR A 205 -8.57 -5.60 6.78
CA THR A 205 -8.18 -4.54 7.71
C THR A 205 -8.57 -4.91 9.12
N GLU A 206 -7.80 -4.42 10.09
CA GLU A 206 -8.06 -4.62 11.51
C GLU A 206 -7.97 -3.30 12.27
N GLY A 207 -8.98 -3.04 13.09
CA GLY A 207 -9.07 -1.87 13.96
C GLY A 207 -10.25 -0.97 13.64
N VAL A 208 -10.10 0.33 13.92
CA VAL A 208 -11.12 1.35 13.62
C VAL A 208 -10.40 2.52 12.95
N GLY A 209 -10.78 2.81 11.71
CA GLY A 209 -10.22 3.88 10.92
C GLY A 209 -10.95 4.03 9.59
N THR A 210 -10.57 5.04 8.82
CA THR A 210 -10.99 5.18 7.43
C THR A 210 -10.09 4.31 6.57
N ILE A 211 -10.67 3.31 5.91
CA ILE A 211 -9.92 2.30 5.17
C ILE A 211 -9.43 2.87 3.86
N VAL A 212 -10.32 3.53 3.11
CA VAL A 212 -9.97 4.29 1.92
C VAL A 212 -10.47 5.72 2.08
N ASP A 213 -9.57 6.67 1.86
CA ASP A 213 -9.88 8.07 1.67
C ASP A 213 -9.56 8.44 0.22
N ASN A 214 -10.60 8.51 -0.61
CA ASN A 214 -10.54 8.84 -2.03
C ASN A 214 -10.75 10.34 -2.21
N ARG A 215 -9.87 10.97 -2.98
CA ARG A 215 -10.00 12.37 -3.43
C ARG A 215 -9.29 12.61 -4.76
N GLY A 216 -9.39 13.83 -5.29
CA GLY A 216 -8.67 14.21 -6.51
C GLY A 216 -9.12 13.41 -7.75
N GLY A 217 -10.39 12.99 -7.79
CA GLY A 217 -10.94 12.15 -8.86
C GLY A 217 -10.43 10.70 -8.84
N ALA A 218 -10.03 10.21 -7.66
CA ALA A 218 -9.62 8.82 -7.45
C ALA A 218 -10.73 7.85 -7.88
N ARG A 219 -10.32 6.64 -8.27
CA ARG A 219 -11.26 5.55 -8.58
C ARG A 219 -10.79 4.28 -7.90
N THR A 220 -11.59 3.76 -6.99
CA THR A 220 -11.24 2.57 -6.20
C THR A 220 -12.30 1.50 -6.39
N ASP A 221 -11.87 0.27 -6.66
CA ASP A 221 -12.74 -0.90 -6.80
C ASP A 221 -12.23 -2.05 -5.92
N ILE A 222 -13.06 -2.56 -5.01
CA ILE A 222 -12.72 -3.57 -4.01
C ILE A 222 -13.57 -4.83 -4.22
N PHE A 223 -12.92 -5.90 -4.63
CA PHE A 223 -13.49 -7.23 -4.87
C PHE A 223 -13.21 -8.13 -3.67
N GLY A 224 -14.18 -8.20 -2.76
CA GLY A 224 -14.08 -8.98 -1.54
C GLY A 224 -13.15 -8.32 -0.52
N GLY A 225 -13.63 -8.23 0.71
CA GLY A 225 -12.80 -7.81 1.82
C GLY A 225 -13.35 -8.18 3.18
N LEU A 226 -12.50 -8.09 4.20
CA LEU A 226 -12.83 -8.25 5.59
C LEU A 226 -12.50 -6.96 6.34
N LEU A 227 -13.54 -6.28 6.81
CA LEU A 227 -13.46 -5.11 7.67
C LEU A 227 -13.62 -5.58 9.11
N TYR A 228 -12.49 -5.83 9.78
CA TYR A 228 -12.52 -6.41 11.11
C TYR A 228 -12.38 -5.36 12.22
N VAL A 229 -13.50 -5.08 12.89
CA VAL A 229 -13.57 -4.08 13.95
C VAL A 229 -13.26 -4.72 15.30
N VAL A 230 -12.00 -4.59 15.71
CA VAL A 230 -11.48 -5.18 16.97
C VAL A 230 -11.20 -4.16 18.06
N ARG A 231 -11.36 -2.86 17.76
CA ARG A 231 -11.14 -1.77 18.71
C ARG A 231 -12.46 -1.13 19.11
N GLU A 232 -12.47 -0.50 20.27
CA GLU A 232 -13.63 0.26 20.75
C GLU A 232 -13.93 1.42 19.80
N THR A 233 -15.21 1.60 19.47
CA THR A 233 -15.69 2.66 18.57
C THR A 233 -17.13 3.03 18.92
N ASP A 234 -17.47 4.30 18.70
CA ASP A 234 -18.85 4.79 18.65
C ASP A 234 -19.45 4.69 17.24
N GLY A 235 -18.64 4.25 16.27
CA GLY A 235 -18.99 4.06 14.86
C GLY A 235 -19.06 5.35 14.03
N SER A 236 -18.64 6.49 14.58
CA SER A 236 -18.70 7.80 13.91
C SER A 236 -17.67 7.98 12.81
N VAL A 237 -16.52 7.30 12.90
CA VAL A 237 -15.51 7.29 11.84
C VAL A 237 -16.04 6.46 10.67
N PRO A 238 -16.13 7.02 9.45
CA PRO A 238 -16.62 6.27 8.30
C PRO A 238 -15.58 5.26 7.81
N ALA A 239 -16.06 4.12 7.31
CA ALA A 239 -15.19 3.09 6.72
C ALA A 239 -14.49 3.61 5.45
N PHE A 240 -15.20 4.39 4.64
CA PHE A 240 -14.70 5.00 3.41
C PHE A 240 -15.06 6.48 3.37
N ARG A 241 -14.12 7.30 2.88
CA ARG A 241 -14.38 8.67 2.44
C ARG A 241 -14.22 8.74 0.95
N ASN A 242 -15.17 9.39 0.28
CA ASN A 242 -15.20 9.49 -1.16
C ASN A 242 -15.57 10.92 -1.59
N ASP A 243 -14.55 11.75 -1.79
CA ASP A 243 -14.67 13.16 -2.18
C ASP A 243 -14.50 13.30 -3.70
N ALA A 244 -15.56 13.73 -4.39
CA ALA A 244 -15.61 13.89 -5.85
C ALA A 244 -14.91 12.76 -6.64
N SER A 245 -15.10 11.52 -6.17
CA SER A 245 -14.34 10.34 -6.61
C SER A 245 -15.28 9.14 -6.81
N PHE A 246 -14.74 8.05 -7.36
CA PHE A 246 -15.48 6.81 -7.56
C PHE A 246 -15.03 5.74 -6.56
N LEU A 247 -16.00 5.05 -5.93
CA LEU A 247 -15.77 3.88 -5.09
C LEU A 247 -16.81 2.79 -5.41
N SER A 248 -16.32 1.59 -5.66
CA SER A 248 -17.10 0.35 -5.66
C SER A 248 -16.47 -0.63 -4.67
N ALA A 249 -17.29 -1.31 -3.88
CA ALA A 249 -16.80 -2.27 -2.90
C ALA A 249 -17.76 -3.43 -2.64
N SER A 250 -17.17 -4.59 -2.37
CA SER A 250 -17.82 -5.76 -1.81
C SER A 250 -16.98 -6.27 -0.64
N PHE A 251 -17.61 -6.51 0.51
CA PHE A 251 -16.91 -6.91 1.74
C PHE A 251 -17.83 -7.49 2.80
N VAL A 252 -17.23 -8.08 3.83
CA VAL A 252 -17.85 -8.44 5.10
C VAL A 252 -17.30 -7.51 6.17
N GLU A 253 -18.20 -6.85 6.91
CA GLU A 253 -17.87 -6.26 8.20
C GLU A 253 -18.04 -7.34 9.27
N GLU A 254 -17.04 -7.53 10.10
CA GLU A 254 -17.10 -8.39 11.28
C GLU A 254 -16.62 -7.61 12.50
N VAL A 255 -17.24 -7.83 13.65
CA VAL A 255 -16.84 -7.15 14.89
C VAL A 255 -16.53 -8.16 15.97
N LEU A 256 -15.46 -7.91 16.72
CA LEU A 256 -15.05 -8.77 17.83
C LEU A 256 -16.05 -8.71 19.00
N ARG A 257 -16.74 -7.58 19.18
CA ARG A 257 -17.68 -7.33 20.29
C ARG A 257 -18.96 -6.67 19.81
N ALA A 258 -20.11 -7.13 20.30
CA ALA A 258 -21.41 -6.68 19.82
C ALA A 258 -21.57 -5.15 19.97
N GLY A 259 -22.15 -4.50 18.96
CA GLY A 259 -22.38 -3.05 18.97
C GLY A 259 -21.19 -2.20 18.52
N ARG A 260 -20.03 -2.81 18.19
CA ARG A 260 -18.82 -2.11 17.73
C ARG A 260 -18.71 -2.07 16.20
N HIS A 261 -19.70 -1.48 15.55
CA HIS A 261 -19.79 -1.41 14.09
C HIS A 261 -19.53 0.00 13.58
N TYR A 262 -19.18 0.11 12.30
CA TYR A 262 -19.33 1.35 11.56
C TYR A 262 -20.81 1.76 11.54
N ARG A 263 -21.12 3.04 11.78
CA ARG A 263 -22.46 3.60 11.54
C ARG A 263 -22.59 4.11 10.11
N VAL A 264 -21.50 4.64 9.56
CA VAL A 264 -21.39 5.15 8.20
C VAL A 264 -20.37 4.32 7.44
N TYR A 265 -20.76 3.74 6.32
CA TYR A 265 -19.80 3.08 5.43
C TYR A 265 -19.15 4.07 4.50
N VAL A 266 -19.91 4.94 3.83
CA VAL A 266 -19.33 5.97 2.96
C VAL A 266 -19.74 7.34 3.45
N GLN A 267 -18.75 8.18 3.72
CA GLN A 267 -18.93 9.62 3.81
C GLN A 267 -18.63 10.24 2.45
N GLN A 268 -19.58 10.98 1.88
CA GLN A 268 -19.47 11.59 0.55
C GLN A 268 -20.39 12.80 0.38
N ASP A 269 -20.11 13.61 -0.64
CA ASP A 269 -21.02 14.65 -1.09
C ASP A 269 -22.30 14.05 -1.67
N GLY A 270 -23.44 14.70 -1.41
CA GLY A 270 -24.76 14.22 -1.85
C GLY A 270 -25.43 13.22 -0.89
N GLY A 271 -24.73 12.82 0.17
CA GLY A 271 -25.31 12.05 1.29
C GLY A 271 -24.50 10.81 1.64
N ASP A 272 -24.31 10.62 2.94
CA ASP A 272 -23.63 9.46 3.50
C ASP A 272 -24.39 8.16 3.21
N VAL A 273 -23.64 7.06 3.03
CA VAL A 273 -24.19 5.70 2.95
C VAL A 273 -24.13 5.08 4.35
N PRO A 274 -25.27 4.96 5.06
CA PRO A 274 -25.29 4.37 6.40
C PRO A 274 -25.10 2.85 6.33
N ALA A 275 -24.42 2.29 7.33
CA ALA A 275 -24.24 0.83 7.44
C ALA A 275 -25.57 0.09 7.60
N ALA A 276 -26.59 0.75 8.15
CA ALA A 276 -27.94 0.22 8.29
C ALA A 276 -28.67 -0.05 6.96
N ALA A 277 -28.14 0.45 5.83
CA ALA A 277 -28.66 0.12 4.50
C ALA A 277 -28.37 -1.34 4.09
N PHE A 278 -27.51 -2.05 4.83
CA PHE A 278 -27.09 -3.40 4.51
C PHE A 278 -27.53 -4.41 5.59
N PRO A 279 -27.88 -5.65 5.20
CA PRO A 279 -28.41 -6.64 6.13
C PRO A 279 -27.36 -7.14 7.12
N ALA A 280 -27.76 -7.27 8.37
CA ALA A 280 -26.95 -7.92 9.40
C ALA A 280 -26.83 -9.43 9.17
N ARG A 281 -25.66 -9.98 9.53
CA ARG A 281 -25.34 -11.41 9.55
C ARG A 281 -24.42 -11.68 10.74
N GLY A 282 -24.93 -12.38 11.75
CA GLY A 282 -24.21 -12.57 13.02
C GLY A 282 -23.88 -11.24 13.68
N MET A 283 -22.62 -11.07 14.10
CA MET A 283 -22.10 -9.82 14.64
C MET A 283 -21.50 -8.94 13.53
N GLY A 284 -22.06 -8.97 12.33
CA GLY A 284 -21.47 -8.30 11.17
C GLY A 284 -22.50 -7.95 10.12
N ARG A 285 -22.01 -7.56 8.95
CA ARG A 285 -22.82 -7.28 7.76
C ARG A 285 -22.11 -7.81 6.52
N MET A 286 -22.90 -8.31 5.58
CA MET A 286 -22.42 -8.66 4.25
C MET A 286 -22.83 -7.57 3.27
N VAL A 287 -21.84 -6.98 2.61
CA VAL A 287 -22.01 -5.92 1.62
C VAL A 287 -21.64 -6.50 0.26
N GLY A 288 -22.66 -6.93 -0.50
CA GLY A 288 -22.47 -7.53 -1.82
C GLY A 288 -22.10 -6.49 -2.89
N THR A 289 -22.69 -5.30 -2.81
CA THR A 289 -22.36 -4.17 -3.70
C THR A 289 -22.60 -2.88 -2.95
N LEU A 290 -21.56 -2.07 -2.84
CA LEU A 290 -21.60 -0.69 -2.40
C LEU A 290 -21.00 0.16 -3.51
N LEU A 291 -21.77 1.15 -3.97
CA LEU A 291 -21.37 2.05 -5.04
C LEU A 291 -21.53 3.50 -4.55
N ALA A 292 -20.49 4.29 -4.76
CA ALA A 292 -20.41 5.69 -4.43
C ALA A 292 -19.76 6.42 -5.62
N GLU A 293 -20.55 7.20 -6.33
CA GLU A 293 -20.15 7.93 -7.52
C GLU A 293 -19.97 9.42 -7.18
N PRO A 294 -19.13 10.16 -7.93
CA PRO A 294 -19.05 11.60 -7.75
C PRO A 294 -20.43 12.22 -8.02
N SER A 295 -20.91 13.03 -7.08
CA SER A 295 -22.11 13.83 -7.28
C SER A 295 -21.98 14.63 -8.58
N ALA A 296 -23.00 14.59 -9.44
CA ALA A 296 -23.04 15.37 -10.66
C ALA A 296 -23.17 16.86 -10.30
N VAL A 297 -22.05 17.55 -10.07
CA VAL A 297 -22.05 18.99 -9.86
C VAL A 297 -22.24 19.67 -11.21
N GLY A 298 -23.47 20.16 -11.47
CA GLY A 298 -23.73 21.25 -12.41
C GLY A 298 -23.68 20.94 -13.91
N GLY A 299 -24.41 19.92 -14.38
CA GLY A 299 -24.90 19.93 -15.76
C GLY A 299 -26.16 20.79 -15.82
N SER A 300 -26.08 21.99 -16.41
CA SER A 300 -27.28 22.75 -16.80
C SER A 300 -28.22 21.83 -17.56
N GLN A 301 -29.45 21.66 -17.06
CA GLN A 301 -30.51 21.09 -17.88
C GLN A 301 -30.59 21.89 -19.17
N PRO A 302 -30.66 21.26 -20.36
CA PRO A 302 -31.09 22.00 -21.54
C PRO A 302 -32.53 22.41 -21.29
N ASP A 303 -32.78 23.72 -21.28
CA ASP A 303 -34.13 24.28 -21.24
C ASP A 303 -34.99 23.61 -22.31
N ARG A 304 -36.22 23.26 -21.91
CA ARG A 304 -37.27 22.73 -22.79
C ARG A 304 -37.80 23.80 -23.73
#